data_AF-A0A519MRS3-F1
#
_entry.id   AF-A0A519MRS3-F1
#
_cell.length_a   1.000
_cell.length_b   1.000
_cell.length_c   1.000
_cell.angle_alpha   90.00
_cell.angle_beta   90.00
_cell.angle_gamma   90.00
#
_symmetry.space_group_name_H-M   'P 1'
#
loop_
_entity.id
_entity.type
_entity.pdbx_description
1 polymer ?
#
loop_
_entity_poly.entity_id
_entity_poly.type
_entity_poly.pdbx_seq_one_letter_code
_entity_poly.pdbx_strand_id
1 'polypeptide(L)'
;MSHPGSLIVSIEQNIATVTFGHPQGNSFPSTLLQQLSESLETLGNADSVSLIILKSEGEGAFCAGASFDELLAISNLDDGTRFFSGFANVINAMRKCPKLIVGRVHGKAVGGGVGLAAACDYV
;
A
#
# COMPACT_ATOMS: atom_id res chain seq x y z
N MET A 1 13.66 9.46 -14.45
CA MET A 1 12.30 8.91 -14.30
C MET A 1 12.24 8.21 -12.96
N SER A 2 11.28 8.54 -12.10
CA SER A 2 11.12 7.89 -10.80
C SER A 2 10.84 6.40 -11.01
N HIS A 3 11.38 5.55 -10.14
CA HIS A 3 11.14 4.12 -10.17
C HIS A 3 9.64 3.87 -9.83
N PRO A 4 8.92 2.99 -10.55
CA PRO A 4 7.49 2.78 -10.30
C PRO A 4 7.22 2.05 -8.97
N GLY A 5 8.22 1.34 -8.44
CA GLY A 5 8.08 0.43 -7.31
C GLY A 5 7.72 -0.98 -7.77
N SER A 6 7.49 -1.86 -6.80
CA SER A 6 7.06 -3.24 -7.00
C SER A 6 5.83 -3.53 -6.15
N LEU A 7 4.93 -4.33 -6.71
CA LEU A 7 3.81 -4.94 -5.99
C LEU A 7 3.71 -6.39 -6.46
N ILE A 8 3.93 -7.33 -5.55
CA ILE A 8 3.89 -8.76 -5.83
C ILE A 8 2.79 -9.36 -4.98
N VAL A 9 1.91 -10.14 -5.62
CA VAL A 9 0.86 -10.90 -4.95
C VAL A 9 1.16 -12.38 -5.14
N SER A 10 1.27 -13.13 -4.06
CA SER A 10 1.27 -14.59 -4.07
C SER A 10 0.09 -15.12 -3.27
N ILE A 11 -0.50 -16.23 -3.71
CA ILE A 11 -1.56 -16.91 -2.98
C ILE A 11 -1.09 -18.33 -2.72
N GLU A 12 -1.01 -18.69 -1.45
CA GLU A 12 -0.69 -20.03 -1.00
C GLU A 12 -1.86 -20.53 -0.15
N GLN A 13 -2.46 -21.64 -0.56
CA GLN A 13 -3.72 -22.14 -0.02
C GLN A 13 -4.83 -21.09 -0.11
N ASN A 14 -5.18 -20.44 1.00
CA ASN A 14 -6.19 -19.38 1.09
C ASN A 14 -5.64 -18.06 1.67
N ILE A 15 -4.32 -17.92 1.73
CA ILE A 15 -3.63 -16.73 2.25
C ILE A 15 -2.99 -15.99 1.08
N ALA A 16 -3.45 -14.76 0.84
CA ALA A 16 -2.83 -13.86 -0.12
C ALA A 16 -1.75 -13.03 0.58
N THR A 17 -0.53 -13.06 0.09
CA THR A 17 0.55 -12.19 0.56
C THR A 17 0.79 -11.09 -0.47
N VAL A 18 0.51 -9.84 -0.09
CA VAL A 18 0.78 -8.63 -0.86
C VAL A 18 2.08 -8.03 -0.37
N THR A 19 3.10 -8.04 -1.22
CA THR A 19 4.43 -7.50 -0.94
C THR A 19 4.67 -6.26 -1.80
N PHE A 20 4.81 -5.09 -1.17
CA PHE A 20 5.15 -3.84 -1.87
C PHE A 20 6.61 -3.44 -1.64
N GLY A 21 7.22 -2.74 -2.60
CA GLY A 21 8.61 -2.32 -2.50
C GLY A 21 8.89 -1.04 -3.30
N HIS A 22 9.83 -0.24 -2.79
CA HIS A 22 10.39 0.88 -3.54
C HIS A 22 11.80 1.20 -3.03
N PRO A 23 12.79 1.45 -3.91
CA PRO A 23 14.18 1.68 -3.49
C PRO A 23 14.35 2.88 -2.54
N GLN A 24 13.44 3.86 -2.58
CA GLN A 24 13.42 4.99 -1.66
C GLN A 24 12.64 4.65 -0.37
N GLY A 25 13.09 3.63 0.37
CA GLY A 25 12.54 3.28 1.68
C GLY A 25 11.07 2.80 1.65
N ASN A 26 10.68 2.08 0.60
CA ASN A 26 9.31 1.63 0.40
C ASN A 26 8.30 2.80 0.41
N SER A 27 8.71 3.94 -0.15
CA SER A 27 7.81 5.06 -0.45
C SER A 27 6.83 4.70 -1.58
N PHE A 28 5.71 5.42 -1.63
CA PHE A 28 4.62 5.15 -2.55
C PHE A 28 4.48 6.25 -3.61
N PRO A 29 4.87 5.98 -4.86
CA PRO A 29 4.35 6.69 -6.02
C PRO A 29 2.84 6.46 -6.19
N SER A 30 2.16 7.41 -6.84
CA SER A 30 0.70 7.37 -7.04
C SER A 30 0.24 6.12 -7.79
N THR A 31 1.05 5.65 -8.75
CA THR A 31 0.76 4.43 -9.50
C THR A 31 0.79 3.18 -8.63
N LEU A 32 1.75 3.10 -7.68
CA LEU A 32 1.85 1.97 -6.76
C LEU A 32 0.69 1.97 -5.74
N LEU A 33 0.24 3.15 -5.29
CA LEU A 33 -0.96 3.29 -4.45
C LEU A 33 -2.20 2.77 -5.18
N GLN A 34 -2.36 3.15 -6.45
CA GLN A 34 -3.47 2.66 -7.27
C GLN A 34 -3.43 1.13 -7.41
N GLN A 35 -2.27 0.55 -7.75
CA GLN A 35 -2.11 -0.90 -7.87
C GLN A 35 -2.42 -1.64 -6.56
N LEU A 36 -2.00 -1.08 -5.43
CA LEU A 36 -2.30 -1.67 -4.12
C LEU A 36 -3.81 -1.62 -3.82
N SER A 37 -4.47 -0.50 -4.09
CA SER A 37 -5.93 -0.35 -3.91
C SER A 37 -6.69 -1.39 -4.75
N GLU A 38 -6.38 -1.49 -6.05
CA GLU A 38 -7.02 -2.42 -6.98
C GLU A 38 -6.77 -3.88 -6.60
N SER A 39 -5.56 -4.19 -6.12
CA SER A 39 -5.21 -5.54 -5.64
C SER A 39 -5.99 -5.92 -4.39
N LEU A 40 -6.13 -5.00 -3.43
CA LEU A 40 -6.90 -5.24 -2.21
C LEU A 40 -8.39 -5.44 -2.49
N GLU A 41 -8.97 -4.65 -3.41
CA GLU A 41 -10.35 -4.84 -3.86
C GLU A 41 -10.53 -6.20 -4.54
N THR A 42 -9.60 -6.59 -5.42
CA THR A 42 -9.63 -7.88 -6.10
C THR A 42 -9.55 -9.05 -5.11
N LEU A 43 -8.59 -9.01 -4.20
CA LEU A 43 -8.39 -10.05 -3.19
C LEU A 43 -9.54 -10.11 -2.18
N GLY A 44 -10.11 -8.95 -1.84
CA GLY A 44 -11.28 -8.86 -0.99
C GLY A 44 -12.49 -9.62 -1.55
N ASN A 45 -12.65 -9.63 -2.87
CA ASN A 45 -13.75 -10.31 -3.55
C ASN A 45 -13.41 -11.73 -4.03
N ALA A 46 -12.20 -12.23 -3.78
CA ALA A 46 -11.79 -13.57 -4.19
C ALA A 46 -12.26 -14.62 -3.18
N ASP A 47 -13.07 -15.58 -3.63
CA ASP A 47 -13.52 -16.71 -2.80
C ASP A 47 -12.38 -17.63 -2.37
N SER A 48 -11.30 -17.68 -3.17
CA SER A 48 -10.08 -18.43 -2.85
C SER A 48 -9.25 -17.81 -1.73
N VAL A 49 -9.52 -16.56 -1.32
CA VAL A 49 -8.76 -15.84 -0.30
C VAL A 49 -9.60 -15.71 0.97
N SER A 50 -9.02 -16.10 2.10
CA SER A 50 -9.61 -15.93 3.44
C SER A 50 -8.87 -14.88 4.28
N LEU A 51 -7.59 -14.65 4.00
CA LEU A 51 -6.72 -13.74 4.74
C LEU A 51 -5.74 -13.05 3.78
N ILE A 52 -5.48 -11.77 4.03
CA ILE A 52 -4.48 -10.99 3.32
C ILE A 52 -3.35 -10.61 4.29
N ILE A 53 -2.11 -10.91 3.93
CA ILE A 53 -0.91 -10.40 4.60
C ILE A 53 -0.36 -9.25 3.78
N LEU A 54 -0.32 -8.05 4.37
CA LEU A 54 0.33 -6.89 3.78
C LEU A 54 1.73 -6.73 4.36
N LYS A 55 2.76 -6.76 3.51
CA LYS A 55 4.15 -6.59 3.93
C LYS A 55 4.93 -5.74 2.93
N SER A 56 6.05 -5.18 3.36
CA SER A 56 7.00 -4.55 2.45
C SER A 56 8.21 -5.47 2.17
N GLU A 57 8.92 -5.17 1.09
CA GLU A 57 10.21 -5.78 0.74
C GLU A 57 11.35 -5.33 1.68
N GLY A 58 12.39 -6.17 1.75
CA GLY A 58 13.61 -5.90 2.48
C GLY A 58 13.44 -5.88 4.01
N GLU A 59 14.47 -5.37 4.68
CA GLU A 59 14.60 -5.29 6.15
C GLU A 59 14.69 -3.83 6.65
N GLY A 60 14.40 -2.87 5.77
CA GLY A 60 14.57 -1.44 6.00
C GLY A 60 13.34 -0.78 6.62
N ALA A 61 12.87 0.30 5.99
CA ALA A 61 11.60 0.90 6.37
C ALA A 61 10.43 0.01 5.90
N PHE A 62 9.37 -0.08 6.70
CA PHE A 62 8.12 -0.67 6.22
C PHE A 62 7.51 0.22 5.13
N CYS A 63 7.37 1.51 5.42
CA CYS A 63 6.87 2.50 4.47
C CYS A 63 7.33 3.91 4.87
N ALA A 64 8.08 4.56 3.99
CA ALA A 64 8.55 5.94 4.17
C ALA A 64 7.47 7.01 3.85
N GLY A 65 6.26 6.61 3.45
CA GLY A 65 5.17 7.52 3.10
C GLY A 65 5.04 7.76 1.60
N ALA A 66 4.47 8.90 1.21
CA ALA A 66 4.27 9.25 -0.19
C ALA A 66 5.58 9.56 -0.91
N SER A 67 5.60 9.39 -2.24
CA SER A 67 6.74 9.75 -3.08
C SER A 67 7.08 11.24 -2.93
N PHE A 68 8.32 11.51 -2.53
CA PHE A 68 8.81 12.88 -2.41
C PHE A 68 8.98 13.56 -3.78
N ASP A 69 9.37 12.79 -4.80
CA ASP A 69 9.50 13.28 -6.17
C ASP A 69 8.15 13.78 -6.72
N GLU A 70 7.06 13.05 -6.43
CA GLU A 70 5.71 13.45 -6.83
C GLU A 70 5.19 14.62 -6.02
N LEU A 71 5.50 14.67 -4.71
CA LEU A 71 5.15 15.81 -3.85
C LEU A 71 5.75 17.13 -4.40
N LEU A 72 7.01 17.09 -4.85
CA LEU A 72 7.69 18.24 -5.44
C LEU A 72 7.14 18.64 -6.83
N ALA A 73 6.49 17.70 -7.53
CA ALA A 73 5.91 17.93 -8.84
C ALA A 73 4.50 18.54 -8.80
N ILE A 74 3.88 18.67 -7.62
CA ILE A 74 2.56 19.29 -7.46
C ILE A 74 2.63 20.76 -7.89
N SER A 75 1.84 21.11 -8.90
CA SER A 75 1.86 22.46 -9.49
C SER A 75 0.58 23.25 -9.25
N ASN A 76 -0.52 22.58 -8.89
CA ASN A 76 -1.84 23.16 -8.72
C ASN A 76 -2.69 22.34 -7.74
N LEU A 77 -3.89 22.84 -7.43
CA LEU A 77 -4.81 22.21 -6.47
C LEU A 77 -5.32 20.83 -6.92
N ASP A 78 -5.53 20.62 -8.22
CA ASP A 78 -6.03 19.35 -8.74
C ASP A 78 -4.96 18.25 -8.62
N ASP A 79 -3.71 18.58 -8.93
CA ASP A 79 -2.55 17.71 -8.71
C ASP A 79 -2.39 17.37 -7.22
N GLY A 80 -2.50 18.38 -6.35
CA GLY A 80 -2.45 18.19 -4.91
C GLY A 80 -3.55 17.26 -4.39
N THR A 81 -4.79 17.49 -4.85
CA THR A 81 -5.95 16.66 -4.48
C THR A 81 -5.74 15.21 -4.89
N ARG A 82 -5.29 14.98 -6.13
CA ARG A 82 -4.99 13.64 -6.64
C ARG A 82 -3.88 12.95 -5.85
N PHE A 83 -2.78 13.65 -5.58
CA PHE A 83 -1.65 13.13 -4.81
C PHE A 83 -2.07 12.71 -3.38
N PHE A 84 -2.71 13.62 -2.63
CA PHE A 84 -3.11 13.34 -1.25
C PHE A 84 -4.27 12.32 -1.14
N SER A 85 -5.05 12.13 -2.19
CA SER A 85 -6.11 11.11 -2.23
C SER A 85 -5.58 9.67 -2.33
N GLY A 86 -4.34 9.47 -2.79
CA GLY A 86 -3.80 8.13 -3.04
C GLY A 86 -3.84 7.20 -1.81
N PHE A 87 -3.29 7.65 -0.67
CA PHE A 87 -3.38 6.87 0.57
C PHE A 87 -4.81 6.76 1.09
N ALA A 88 -5.63 7.81 0.94
CA ALA A 88 -7.03 7.77 1.36
C ALA A 88 -7.82 6.69 0.59
N ASN A 89 -7.52 6.49 -0.69
CA ASN A 89 -8.12 5.44 -1.50
C ASN A 89 -7.71 4.04 -1.01
N VAL A 90 -6.41 3.81 -0.79
CA VAL A 90 -5.92 2.52 -0.27
C VAL A 90 -6.52 2.22 1.10
N ILE A 91 -6.50 3.18 2.03
CA ILE A 91 -7.07 3.02 3.37
C ILE A 91 -8.57 2.71 3.29
N ASN A 92 -9.30 3.34 2.37
CA ASN A 92 -10.71 3.02 2.16
C ASN A 92 -10.93 1.64 1.54
N ALA A 93 -10.06 1.18 0.64
CA ALA A 93 -10.10 -0.17 0.10
C ALA A 93 -9.85 -1.20 1.21
N MET A 94 -8.85 -0.97 2.08
CA MET A 94 -8.59 -1.80 3.26
C MET A 94 -9.81 -1.86 4.19
N ARG A 95 -10.36 -0.70 4.56
CA ARG A 95 -11.53 -0.60 5.45
C ARG A 95 -12.80 -1.26 4.90
N LYS A 96 -12.96 -1.31 3.58
CA LYS A 96 -14.11 -1.94 2.90
C LYS A 96 -13.87 -3.41 2.56
N CYS A 97 -12.64 -3.91 2.69
CA CYS A 97 -12.30 -5.28 2.38
C CYS A 97 -13.08 -6.23 3.31
N PRO A 98 -13.80 -7.23 2.78
CA PRO A 98 -14.53 -8.18 3.62
C PRO A 98 -13.62 -9.29 4.18
N LYS A 99 -12.31 -9.26 3.90
CA LYS A 99 -11.31 -10.24 4.36
C LYS A 99 -10.39 -9.57 5.38
N LEU A 100 -9.88 -10.36 6.33
CA LEU A 100 -8.92 -9.87 7.31
C LEU A 100 -7.60 -9.47 6.63
N ILE A 101 -7.06 -8.31 7.00
CA ILE A 101 -5.77 -7.79 6.56
C ILE A 101 -4.82 -7.73 7.76
N VAL A 102 -3.76 -8.54 7.71
CA VAL A 102 -2.69 -8.58 8.72
C VAL A 102 -1.47 -7.83 8.18
N GLY A 103 -1.07 -6.77 8.87
CA GLY A 103 0.09 -5.94 8.51
C GLY A 103 1.38 -6.46 9.13
N ARG A 104 2.33 -6.94 8.33
CA ARG A 104 3.67 -7.34 8.80
C ARG A 104 4.63 -6.14 8.80
N VAL A 105 4.46 -5.26 9.79
CA VAL A 105 5.23 -4.01 9.92
C VAL A 105 6.57 -4.27 10.61
N HIS A 106 7.63 -4.53 9.84
CA HIS A 106 8.95 -4.91 10.37
C HIS A 106 9.87 -3.71 10.70
N GLY A 107 9.53 -2.51 10.22
CA GLY A 107 10.41 -1.36 10.25
C GLY A 107 9.65 -0.04 10.35
N LYS A 108 10.35 1.07 10.10
CA LYS A 108 9.76 2.42 10.23
C LYS A 108 8.53 2.58 9.32
N ALA A 109 7.45 3.09 9.89
CA ALA A 109 6.24 3.50 9.19
C ALA A 109 6.03 5.00 9.39
N VAL A 110 5.95 5.78 8.31
CA VAL A 110 5.94 7.24 8.35
C VAL A 110 4.80 7.81 7.51
N GLY A 111 4.11 8.83 8.02
CA GLY A 111 3.03 9.51 7.30
C GLY A 111 1.94 8.54 6.83
N GLY A 112 1.74 8.44 5.52
CA GLY A 112 0.80 7.47 4.94
C GLY A 112 1.07 6.02 5.33
N GLY A 113 2.32 5.65 5.64
CA GLY A 113 2.67 4.33 6.15
C GLY A 113 2.08 4.02 7.54
N VAL A 114 1.90 5.04 8.39
CA VAL A 114 1.16 4.90 9.65
C VAL A 114 -0.32 4.65 9.38
N GLY A 115 -0.88 5.33 8.37
CA GLY A 115 -2.25 5.09 7.91
C GLY A 115 -2.46 3.67 7.40
N LEU A 116 -1.51 3.12 6.64
CA LEU A 116 -1.55 1.71 6.22
C LEU A 116 -1.53 0.76 7.41
N ALA A 117 -0.60 0.95 8.36
CA ALA A 117 -0.52 0.11 9.55
C ALA A 117 -1.80 0.18 10.38
N ALA A 118 -2.36 1.38 10.56
CA ALA A 118 -3.59 1.60 11.34
C ALA A 118 -4.86 1.07 10.63
N ALA A 119 -4.83 0.89 9.32
CA ALA A 119 -5.94 0.36 8.54
C ALA A 119 -5.95 -1.18 8.45
N CYS A 120 -4.89 -1.85 8.91
CA CYS A 120 -4.88 -3.30 9.06
C CYS A 120 -5.80 -3.72 10.23
N ASP A 121 -6.38 -4.91 10.15
CA ASP A 121 -7.18 -5.48 11.24
C ASP A 121 -6.28 -5.96 12.39
N TYR A 122 -5.04 -6.33 12.07
CA TYR A 122 -4.03 -6.72 13.05
C TYR A 122 -2.63 -6.35 12.54
N VAL A 123 -1.74 -5.97 13.46
CA VAL A 123 -0.33 -5.62 13.20
C VAL A 123 0.58 -6.43 14.12
#